data_AF-A0A1I4FEH9-F1
#
_entry.id   AF-A0A1I4FEH9-F1
#
_cell.length_a   1.000
_cell.length_b   1.000
_cell.length_c   1.000
_cell.angle_alpha   90.00
_cell.angle_beta   90.00
_cell.angle_gamma   90.00
#
_symmetry.space_group_name_H-M   'P 1'
#
loop_
_entity.id
_entity.type
_entity.pdbx_description
1 polymer ?
#
loop_
_entity_poly.entity_id
_entity_poly.type
_entity_poly.pdbx_seq_one_letter_code
_entity_poly.pdbx_strand_id
1 'polypeptide(L)'
;MEHTSRLWRVTLVGLLLVACSGCVTVQPDVVVQEDDSSVFESVTTNSEWGTSSVQASVTLTSSATTSQGVTQINVITRDGKSFYTTTVDSGQTNVSLPVPTGQASTLVAVNTVNGTVVGMQNVTVTGTRYP
;
A
#
# COMPACT_ATOMS: atom_id res chain seq x y z
N MET A 1 -20.14 -51.39 15.08
CA MET A 1 -19.32 -50.32 15.71
C MET A 1 -18.85 -49.36 14.63
N GLU A 2 -19.72 -48.50 14.09
CA GLU A 2 -19.36 -47.63 12.95
C GLU A 2 -20.14 -46.30 12.98
N HIS A 3 -20.17 -45.61 14.13
CA HIS A 3 -20.83 -44.29 14.23
C HIS A 3 -19.97 -43.21 14.86
N THR A 4 -18.74 -43.52 15.27
CA THR A 4 -17.85 -42.60 15.99
C THR A 4 -16.85 -41.86 15.11
N SER A 5 -16.68 -42.27 13.85
CA SER A 5 -15.66 -41.72 12.92
C SER A 5 -16.14 -40.49 12.12
N ARG A 6 -17.45 -40.39 11.86
CA ARG A 6 -18.02 -39.31 11.02
C ARG A 6 -18.13 -37.96 11.73
N LEU A 7 -18.36 -37.95 13.04
CA LEU A 7 -18.51 -36.70 13.81
C LEU A 7 -17.17 -35.98 14.06
N TRP A 8 -16.06 -36.72 14.11
CA TRP A 8 -14.72 -36.14 14.26
C TRP A 8 -14.32 -35.30 13.04
N ARG A 9 -14.60 -35.79 11.83
CA ARG A 9 -14.21 -35.10 10.58
C ARG A 9 -14.96 -33.79 10.34
N VAL A 10 -16.22 -33.70 10.76
CA VAL A 10 -17.03 -32.48 10.60
C VAL A 10 -16.56 -31.37 11.55
N THR A 11 -16.13 -31.74 12.76
CA THR A 11 -15.63 -30.77 13.75
C THR A 11 -14.31 -30.11 13.33
N LEU A 12 -13.48 -30.85 12.59
CA LEU A 12 -12.18 -30.34 12.11
C LEU A 12 -12.33 -29.34 10.94
N VAL A 13 -13.39 -29.46 10.13
CA VAL A 13 -13.71 -28.51 9.05
C VAL A 13 -14.34 -27.23 9.60
N GLY A 14 -15.16 -27.32 10.65
CA GLY A 14 -15.75 -26.15 11.32
C GLY A 14 -14.72 -25.27 12.04
N LEU A 15 -13.68 -25.88 12.63
CA LEU A 15 -12.62 -25.16 13.33
C LEU A 15 -11.63 -24.46 12.37
N LEU A 16 -11.47 -24.98 11.14
CA LEU A 16 -10.57 -24.39 10.15
C LEU A 16 -11.09 -23.08 9.54
N LEU A 17 -12.42 -22.87 9.54
CA LEU A 17 -13.06 -21.70 8.93
C LEU A 17 -13.00 -20.42 9.79
N VAL A 18 -12.65 -20.53 11.08
CA VAL A 18 -12.59 -19.40 12.03
C VAL A 18 -11.17 -18.83 12.17
N ALA A 19 -10.16 -19.46 11.57
CA ALA A 19 -8.75 -19.07 11.69
C ALA A 19 -8.28 -18.06 10.62
N CYS A 20 -9.18 -17.51 9.81
CA CYS A 20 -8.88 -16.40 8.91
C CYS A 20 -9.27 -15.06 9.54
N SER A 21 -8.80 -14.78 10.77
CA SER A 21 -8.93 -13.46 11.41
C SER A 21 -7.96 -12.46 10.78
N GLY A 22 -8.09 -12.28 9.47
CA GLY A 22 -7.37 -11.27 8.71
C GLY A 22 -8.21 -10.00 8.75
N CYS A 23 -7.69 -8.97 9.43
CA CYS A 23 -8.40 -7.71 9.52
C CYS A 23 -8.61 -7.11 8.11
N VAL A 24 -9.87 -6.87 7.72
CA VAL A 24 -10.24 -6.25 6.45
C VAL A 24 -10.55 -4.78 6.69
N THR A 25 -9.93 -3.90 5.92
CA THR A 25 -10.27 -2.48 5.82
C THR A 25 -11.29 -2.31 4.69
N VAL A 26 -12.46 -1.78 5.02
CA VAL A 26 -13.57 -1.52 4.08
C VAL A 26 -13.69 -0.02 3.84
N GLN A 27 -13.99 0.36 2.60
CA GLN A 27 -14.01 1.75 2.12
C GLN A 27 -12.72 2.48 2.47
N PRO A 28 -11.56 1.95 2.04
CA PRO A 28 -10.31 2.59 2.34
C PRO A 28 -10.20 3.94 1.62
N ASP A 29 -9.57 4.88 2.27
CA ASP A 29 -9.18 6.17 1.70
C ASP A 29 -7.70 6.43 1.99
N VAL A 30 -7.03 7.19 1.12
CA VAL A 30 -5.62 7.58 1.32
C VAL A 30 -5.57 9.03 1.73
N VAL A 31 -5.28 9.25 3.01
CA VAL A 31 -5.04 10.59 3.53
C VAL A 31 -3.58 10.95 3.33
N VAL A 32 -3.35 12.02 2.58
CA VAL A 32 -2.05 12.64 2.39
C VAL A 32 -1.85 13.67 3.49
N GLN A 33 -0.77 13.58 4.26
CA GLN A 33 -0.41 14.62 5.23
C GLN A 33 0.18 15.80 4.46
N GLU A 34 -0.21 17.03 4.80
CA GLU A 34 0.25 18.23 4.12
C GLU A 34 1.76 18.40 4.29
N ASP A 35 2.50 17.91 3.29
CA ASP A 35 3.92 18.14 3.07
C ASP A 35 4.01 18.71 1.64
N ASP A 36 4.61 19.89 1.47
CA ASP A 36 4.80 20.53 0.16
C ASP A 36 5.82 19.73 -0.67
N SER A 37 5.38 18.62 -1.28
CA SER A 37 6.22 17.82 -2.16
C SER A 37 6.17 18.37 -3.58
N SER A 38 7.32 18.77 -4.13
CA SER A 38 7.40 19.16 -5.55
C SER A 38 7.23 18.00 -6.54
N VAL A 39 7.15 16.76 -6.01
CA VAL A 39 7.14 15.52 -6.80
C VAL A 39 5.74 14.91 -6.89
N PHE A 40 5.00 14.88 -5.78
CA PHE A 40 3.71 14.19 -5.71
C PHE A 40 2.58 15.20 -5.80
N GLU A 41 1.69 15.02 -6.78
CA GLU A 41 0.54 15.91 -6.99
C GLU A 41 -0.70 15.38 -6.28
N SER A 42 -0.95 14.08 -6.33
CA SER A 42 -2.03 13.44 -5.57
C SER A 42 -1.78 11.95 -5.35
N VAL A 43 -2.43 11.40 -4.33
CA VAL A 43 -2.46 9.96 -4.05
C VAL A 43 -3.90 9.60 -3.73
N THR A 44 -4.47 8.66 -4.49
CA THR A 44 -5.86 8.21 -4.32
C THR A 44 -5.95 6.70 -4.35
N THR A 45 -7.06 6.14 -3.86
CA THR A 45 -7.37 4.71 -3.99
C THR A 45 -8.80 4.57 -4.51
N ASN A 46 -9.00 3.65 -5.44
CA ASN A 46 -10.32 3.19 -5.86
C ASN A 46 -10.64 1.80 -5.30
N SER A 47 -9.78 1.28 -4.41
CA SER A 47 -9.99 -0.01 -3.77
C SER A 47 -11.21 0.09 -2.86
N GLU A 48 -12.18 -0.81 -2.98
CA GLU A 48 -13.36 -0.84 -2.09
C GLU A 48 -13.07 -1.53 -0.75
N TRP A 49 -12.00 -2.35 -0.73
CA TRP A 49 -11.52 -3.08 0.43
C TRP A 49 -10.01 -3.31 0.32
N GLY A 50 -9.36 -3.57 1.45
CA GLY A 50 -7.95 -3.95 1.51
C GLY A 50 -7.66 -4.74 2.78
N THR A 51 -6.81 -5.75 2.69
CA THR A 51 -6.38 -6.54 3.86
C THR A 51 -5.16 -5.89 4.48
N SER A 52 -3.95 -6.29 4.08
CA SER A 52 -2.67 -5.72 4.50
C SER A 52 -2.25 -4.48 3.70
N SER A 53 -2.86 -4.25 2.54
CA SER A 53 -2.63 -3.08 1.69
C SER A 53 -3.83 -2.78 0.80
N VAL A 54 -3.79 -1.59 0.19
CA VAL A 54 -4.71 -1.15 -0.88
C VAL A 54 -3.90 -0.71 -2.09
N GLN A 55 -4.49 -0.85 -3.28
CA GLN A 55 -3.87 -0.35 -4.50
C GLN A 55 -4.13 1.15 -4.61
N ALA A 56 -3.08 1.96 -4.51
CA ALA A 56 -3.15 3.40 -4.69
C ALA A 56 -2.68 3.82 -6.08
N SER A 57 -3.31 4.85 -6.63
CA SER A 57 -2.85 5.60 -7.79
C SER A 57 -2.15 6.87 -7.32
N VAL A 58 -0.89 7.00 -7.67
CA VAL A 58 -0.03 8.15 -7.37
C VAL A 58 0.14 8.96 -8.64
N THR A 59 -0.28 10.22 -8.61
CA THR A 59 -0.01 11.19 -9.67
C THR A 59 1.21 12.01 -9.29
N LEU A 60 2.20 12.00 -10.18
CA LEU A 60 3.43 12.77 -10.08
C LEU A 60 3.28 14.08 -10.85
N THR A 61 3.99 15.11 -10.41
CA THR A 61 4.10 16.34 -11.18
C THR A 61 4.75 16.07 -12.54
N SER A 62 4.41 16.87 -13.55
CA SER A 62 4.92 16.70 -14.92
C SER A 62 6.45 16.79 -15.04
N SER A 63 7.11 17.43 -14.07
CA SER A 63 8.56 17.55 -14.01
C SER A 63 9.25 16.46 -13.19
N ALA A 64 8.52 15.61 -12.46
CA ALA A 64 9.07 14.62 -11.54
C ALA A 64 10.03 13.64 -12.23
N THR A 65 9.57 12.93 -13.25
CA THR A 65 10.36 11.89 -13.95
C THR A 65 11.25 12.44 -15.07
N THR A 66 11.16 13.73 -15.34
CA THR A 66 11.93 14.42 -16.40
C THR A 66 12.99 15.31 -15.78
N SER A 67 12.63 16.53 -15.38
CA SER A 67 13.58 17.53 -14.87
C SER A 67 14.08 17.23 -13.45
N GLN A 68 13.25 16.66 -12.58
CA GLN A 68 13.63 16.30 -11.21
C GLN A 68 14.32 14.92 -11.14
N GLY A 69 14.24 14.12 -12.21
CA GLY A 69 14.98 12.88 -12.37
C GLY A 69 14.53 11.74 -11.45
N VAL A 70 13.26 11.71 -11.05
CA VAL A 70 12.69 10.57 -10.33
C VAL A 70 12.69 9.34 -11.25
N THR A 71 13.33 8.26 -10.81
CA THR A 71 13.41 6.99 -11.54
C THR A 71 12.84 5.81 -10.75
N GLN A 72 12.57 6.01 -9.45
CA GLN A 72 12.01 5.00 -8.58
C GLN A 72 11.19 5.63 -7.46
N ILE A 73 10.13 4.93 -7.06
CA ILE A 73 9.32 5.26 -5.89
C ILE A 73 9.38 4.08 -4.92
N ASN A 74 9.66 4.40 -3.65
CA ASN A 74 9.64 3.45 -2.55
C ASN A 74 8.48 3.77 -1.62
N VAL A 75 7.82 2.73 -1.12
CA VAL A 75 6.86 2.81 -0.03
C VAL A 75 7.59 2.33 1.22
N ILE A 76 7.83 3.25 2.15
CA ILE A 76 8.54 2.96 3.40
C ILE A 76 7.53 2.96 4.54
N THR A 77 7.46 1.89 5.32
CA THR A 77 6.61 1.84 6.52
C THR A 77 7.16 2.75 7.61
N ARG A 78 6.32 3.14 8.57
CA ARG A 78 6.71 3.96 9.73
C ARG A 78 7.91 3.43 10.53
N ASP A 79 8.17 2.11 10.52
CA ASP A 79 9.36 1.51 11.15
C ASP A 79 10.62 1.54 10.27
N GLY A 80 10.58 2.26 9.13
CA GLY A 80 11.70 2.47 8.24
C GLY A 80 11.97 1.32 7.26
N LYS A 81 11.11 0.31 7.20
CA LYS A 81 11.28 -0.84 6.29
C LYS A 81 10.73 -0.53 4.90
N SER A 82 11.39 -1.06 3.88
CA SER A 82 10.82 -1.05 2.53
C SER A 82 9.64 -2.01 2.45
N PHE A 83 8.48 -1.49 2.09
CA PHE A 83 7.26 -2.26 1.84
C PHE A 83 7.14 -2.64 0.37
N TYR A 84 7.39 -1.68 -0.51
CA TYR A 84 7.26 -1.84 -1.94
C TYR A 84 8.18 -0.87 -2.67
N THR A 85 8.63 -1.27 -3.85
CA THR A 85 9.47 -0.47 -4.72
C THR A 85 9.00 -0.66 -6.15
N THR A 86 8.90 0.44 -6.89
CA THR A 86 8.65 0.41 -8.33
C THR A 86 9.50 1.43 -9.06
N THR A 87 9.92 1.09 -10.27
CA THR A 87 10.59 2.02 -11.19
C THR A 87 9.58 2.84 -11.95
N VAL A 88 9.98 4.04 -12.35
CA VAL A 88 9.17 4.92 -13.20
C VAL A 88 10.00 5.37 -14.39
N ASP A 89 9.37 5.40 -15.55
CA ASP A 89 10.03 5.83 -16.78
C ASP A 89 9.95 7.34 -16.95
N SER A 90 10.89 7.91 -17.71
CA SER A 90 10.86 9.33 -18.05
C SER A 90 9.57 9.68 -18.79
N GLY A 91 8.89 10.73 -18.33
CA GLY A 91 7.59 11.17 -18.87
C GLY A 91 6.38 10.48 -18.25
N GLN A 92 6.58 9.43 -17.43
CA GLN A 92 5.49 8.82 -16.67
C GLN A 92 5.04 9.76 -15.56
N THR A 93 3.72 9.99 -15.46
CA THR A 93 3.11 10.84 -14.42
C THR A 93 2.14 10.08 -13.53
N ASN A 94 1.78 8.85 -13.85
CA ASN A 94 0.85 8.07 -13.05
C ASN A 94 1.44 6.69 -12.73
N VAL A 95 1.37 6.31 -11.46
CA VAL A 95 1.97 5.08 -10.94
C VAL A 95 0.97 4.39 -10.03
N SER A 96 0.77 3.10 -10.23
CA SER A 96 -0.05 2.28 -9.34
C SER A 96 0.86 1.52 -8.40
N LEU A 97 0.70 1.68 -7.09
CA LEU A 97 1.49 0.95 -6.09
C LEU A 97 0.66 0.56 -4.85
N PRO A 98 0.99 -0.56 -4.18
CA PRO A 98 0.32 -0.94 -2.94
C PRO A 98 0.79 -0.05 -1.78
N VAL A 99 -0.16 0.46 -1.00
CA VAL A 99 0.10 1.20 0.25
C VAL A 99 -0.41 0.36 1.42
N PRO A 100 0.40 0.12 2.47
CA PRO A 100 -0.01 -0.71 3.58
C PRO A 100 -1.19 -0.09 4.33
N THR A 101 -2.17 -0.93 4.68
CA THR A 101 -3.18 -0.60 5.68
C THR A 101 -2.54 -0.74 7.07
N GLY A 102 -3.26 -0.41 8.13
CA GLY A 102 -2.76 -0.68 9.48
C GLY A 102 -1.95 0.45 10.09
N GLN A 103 -1.20 1.19 9.26
CA GLN A 103 -0.15 2.10 9.68
C GLN A 103 0.12 3.21 8.67
N ALA A 104 0.82 4.25 9.11
CA ALA A 104 1.37 5.27 8.23
C ALA A 104 2.56 4.72 7.41
N SER A 105 2.74 5.28 6.23
CA SER A 105 3.88 5.03 5.35
C SER A 105 4.31 6.31 4.64
N THR A 106 5.53 6.33 4.13
CA THR A 106 6.09 7.44 3.38
C THR A 106 6.39 6.96 1.96
N LEU A 107 5.86 7.67 0.97
CA LEU A 107 6.29 7.53 -0.43
C LEU A 107 7.60 8.32 -0.58
N VAL A 108 8.64 7.68 -1.09
CA VAL A 108 9.96 8.28 -1.28
C VAL A 108 10.32 8.17 -2.75
N ALA A 109 10.38 9.31 -3.43
CA ALA A 109 10.85 9.41 -4.79
C ALA A 109 12.37 9.59 -4.81
N VAL A 110 13.05 8.75 -5.58
CA VAL A 110 14.52 8.76 -5.66
C VAL A 110 15.00 8.82 -7.10
N ASN A 111 16.16 9.45 -7.28
CA ASN A 111 16.95 9.37 -8.49
C ASN A 111 18.02 8.29 -8.27
N THR A 112 17.83 7.13 -8.89
CA THR A 112 18.73 5.98 -8.75
C THR A 112 20.05 6.14 -9.48
N VAL A 113 20.14 7.06 -10.44
CA VAL A 113 21.40 7.37 -11.16
C VAL A 113 22.38 8.09 -10.22
N ASN A 114 21.87 9.04 -9.44
CA ASN A 114 22.67 9.87 -8.53
C ASN A 114 22.59 9.41 -7.06
N GLY A 115 21.71 8.46 -6.74
CA GLY A 115 21.51 7.93 -5.38
C GLY A 115 20.86 8.94 -4.42
N THR A 116 20.05 9.87 -4.92
CA THR A 116 19.49 10.97 -4.12
C THR A 116 17.98 10.82 -3.91
N VAL A 117 17.49 11.30 -2.77
CA VAL A 117 16.05 11.48 -2.54
C VAL A 117 15.62 12.80 -3.17
N VAL A 118 14.59 12.75 -4.01
CA VAL A 118 14.06 13.91 -4.73
C VAL A 118 12.85 14.49 -4.00
N GLY A 119 12.01 13.64 -3.41
CA GLY A 119 10.84 14.07 -2.66
C GLY A 119 10.29 12.97 -1.77
N MET A 120 9.53 13.38 -0.77
CA MET A 120 8.81 12.49 0.14
C MET A 120 7.35 12.91 0.24
N GLN A 121 6.47 11.97 0.55
CA GLN A 121 5.08 12.23 0.87
C GLN A 121 4.59 11.26 1.94
N ASN A 122 4.13 11.79 3.06
CA ASN A 122 3.51 10.96 4.10
C ASN A 122 2.06 10.64 3.72
N VAL A 123 1.71 9.35 3.78
CA VAL A 123 0.39 8.84 3.45
C VAL A 123 -0.10 7.88 4.53
N THR A 124 -1.41 7.84 4.74
CA THR A 124 -2.04 6.91 5.67
C THR A 124 -3.32 6.38 5.06
N VAL A 125 -3.47 5.06 5.06
CA VAL A 125 -4.71 4.41 4.63
C VAL A 125 -5.68 4.39 5.81
N THR A 126 -6.79 5.10 5.67
CA THR A 126 -7.92 5.10 6.59
C THR A 126 -9.03 4.19 6.10
N GLY A 127 -10.06 3.95 6.91
CA GLY A 127 -11.19 3.09 6.57
C GLY A 127 -11.70 2.32 7.78
N THR A 128 -12.86 1.68 7.66
CA THR A 128 -13.44 0.89 8.76
C THR A 128 -12.84 -0.51 8.77
N ARG A 129 -12.39 -0.99 9.93
CA ARG A 129 -11.74 -2.30 10.07
C ARG A 129 -12.65 -3.33 10.70
N TYR A 130 -12.71 -4.51 10.07
CA TYR A 130 -13.42 -5.68 10.56
C TYR A 130 -12.43 -6.82 10.81
N PRO A 131 -12.57 -7.58 11.92
CA PRO A 131 -11.73 -8.73 12.22
C PRO A 131 -11.99 -9.94 11.31
#